data_AF-A0A8H7T3D8-F1
#
_entry.id   AF-A0A8H7T3D8-F1
#
_cell.length_a   1.000
_cell.length_b   1.000
_cell.length_c   1.000
_cell.angle_alpha   90.00
_cell.angle_beta   90.00
_cell.angle_gamma   90.00
#
_symmetry.space_group_name_H-M   'P 1'
#
loop_
_entity.id
_entity.type
_entity.pdbx_description
1 polymer ?
#
loop_
_entity_poly.entity_id
_entity_poly.type
_entity_poly.pdbx_seq_one_letter_code
_entity_poly.pdbx_strand_id
1 'polypeptide(L)'
;MNNDDDALTSVYKKIEREKALIQAANQMRQQTQNEQVRSRLDTQMREGRRNIQYLEERMQELQMRRMGQGMDTMNLGPSSAGPGRPQSSGFRNDRDGPPTPPPKDSRGGYTDVGSERGDYGTQDYSQTGMMPPRHPYAPLAPGQGMPKSRPNFTKLDLIKYDTPYLGPRIQLMLSQLEFKLNVEKQYLKGIEKMVQLYQMEGDRKSRADAAGRRVESTQKIQLLKQALKRYEDLHIDMESTADAPD
;
A
#
# COMPACT_ATOMS: atom_id res chain seq x y z
N MET A 1 24.60 3.53 -2.65
CA MET A 1 24.32 3.65 -1.20
C MET A 1 22.91 3.13 -1.02
N ASN A 2 22.72 2.11 -0.18
CA ASN A 2 21.50 1.30 -0.18
C ASN A 2 20.36 2.08 0.48
N ASN A 3 19.35 2.47 -0.29
CA ASN A 3 18.13 3.12 0.23
C ASN A 3 17.50 2.34 1.40
N ASP A 4 17.67 1.02 1.43
CA ASP A 4 17.20 0.14 2.50
C ASP A 4 17.96 0.35 3.82
N ASP A 5 19.26 0.65 3.77
CA ASP A 5 20.07 0.94 4.97
C ASP A 5 19.69 2.32 5.56
N ASP A 6 19.41 3.30 4.69
CA ASP A 6 18.90 4.62 5.09
C ASP A 6 17.48 4.52 5.69
N ALA A 7 16.61 3.73 5.06
CA ALA A 7 15.27 3.43 5.58
C ALA A 7 15.35 2.74 6.94
N LEU A 8 16.16 1.70 7.11
CA LEU A 8 16.37 1.01 8.39
C LEU A 8 16.87 1.96 9.48
N THR A 9 17.85 2.81 9.16
CA THR A 9 18.38 3.81 10.10
C THR A 9 17.29 4.83 10.49
N SER A 10 16.47 5.25 9.53
CA SER A 10 15.36 6.17 9.78
C SER A 10 14.29 5.55 10.70
N VAL A 11 13.94 4.28 10.48
CA VAL A 11 12.96 3.55 11.31
C VAL A 11 13.49 3.37 12.72
N TYR A 12 14.77 3.04 12.88
CA TYR A 12 15.41 2.96 14.20
C TYR A 12 15.31 4.28 14.96
N LYS A 13 15.65 5.42 14.31
CA LYS A 13 15.52 6.74 14.91
C LYS A 13 14.07 7.09 15.29
N LYS A 14 13.09 6.67 14.47
CA LYS A 14 11.66 6.86 14.75
C LYS A 14 11.22 6.04 15.97
N ILE A 15 11.65 4.78 16.10
CA ILE A 15 11.37 3.93 17.28
C ILE A 15 11.95 4.55 18.55
N GLU A 16 13.22 4.96 18.53
CA GLU A 16 13.86 5.56 19.70
C GLU A 16 13.17 6.85 20.15
N ARG A 17 12.69 7.66 19.18
CA ARG A 17 11.88 8.83 19.48
C ARG A 17 10.56 8.47 20.17
N GLU A 18 9.83 7.48 19.65
CA GLU A 18 8.56 7.03 20.26
C GLU A 18 8.77 6.47 21.68
N LYS A 19 9.85 5.69 21.90
CA LYS A 19 10.22 5.20 23.23
C LYS A 19 10.49 6.36 24.21
N ALA A 20 11.27 7.36 23.78
CA ALA A 20 11.55 8.53 24.59
C ALA A 20 10.27 9.32 24.93
N LEU A 21 9.34 9.44 23.98
CA LEU A 21 8.05 10.09 24.20
C LEU A 21 7.18 9.33 25.22
N ILE A 22 7.12 7.99 25.15
CA ILE A 22 6.40 7.18 26.13
C ILE A 22 7.03 7.32 27.52
N GLN A 23 8.36 7.31 27.61
CA GLN A 23 9.06 7.47 28.89
C GLN A 23 8.77 8.84 29.51
N ALA A 24 8.86 9.91 28.71
CA ALA A 24 8.51 11.27 29.15
C ALA A 24 7.04 11.36 29.59
N ALA A 25 6.11 10.77 28.83
CA ALA A 25 4.70 10.75 29.19
C ALA A 25 4.45 10.00 30.51
N ASN A 26 5.13 8.89 30.74
CA ASN A 26 5.05 8.13 31.99
C ASN A 26 5.59 8.94 33.18
N GLN A 27 6.73 9.63 33.00
CA GLN A 27 7.28 10.52 34.04
C GLN A 27 6.31 11.65 34.37
N MET A 28 5.76 12.33 33.36
CA MET A 28 4.77 13.41 33.55
C MET A 28 3.49 12.91 34.23
N ARG A 29 3.06 11.69 33.90
CA ARG A 29 1.88 11.06 34.51
C ARG A 29 2.06 10.84 36.00
N GLN A 30 3.26 10.49 36.45
CA GLN A 30 3.59 10.31 37.87
C GLN A 30 3.65 11.64 38.62
N GLN A 31 3.99 12.73 37.93
CA GLN A 31 4.17 14.06 38.51
C GLN A 31 2.90 14.91 38.52
N THR A 32 1.87 14.54 37.75
CA THR A 32 0.63 15.31 37.65
C THR A 32 -0.53 14.65 38.41
N GLN A 33 -1.30 15.46 39.14
CA GLN A 33 -2.54 15.05 39.80
C GLN A 33 -3.79 15.45 39.00
N ASN A 34 -3.62 16.12 37.85
CA ASN A 34 -4.73 16.56 37.02
C ASN A 34 -5.24 15.41 36.15
N GLU A 35 -6.49 14.98 36.38
CA GLU A 35 -7.09 13.85 35.68
C GLU A 35 -7.20 14.06 34.16
N GLN A 36 -7.44 15.30 33.71
CA GLN A 36 -7.48 15.62 32.28
C GLN A 36 -6.12 15.46 31.62
N VAL A 37 -5.05 15.82 32.33
CA VAL A 37 -3.68 15.64 31.86
C VAL A 37 -3.32 14.15 31.85
N ARG A 38 -3.69 13.40 32.89
CA ARG A 38 -3.48 11.95 32.98
C ARG A 38 -4.15 11.21 31.82
N SER A 39 -5.41 11.50 31.52
CA SER A 39 -6.15 10.88 30.41
C SER A 39 -5.48 11.14 29.04
N ARG A 40 -5.00 12.37 28.81
CA ARG A 40 -4.23 12.71 27.60
C ARG A 40 -2.91 11.95 27.51
N LEU A 41 -2.18 11.84 28.61
CA LEU A 41 -0.92 11.09 28.68
C LEU A 41 -1.16 9.59 28.50
N ASP A 42 -2.22 9.03 29.07
CA ASP A 42 -2.61 7.63 28.90
C ASP A 42 -2.96 7.31 27.44
N THR A 43 -3.67 8.22 26.77
CA THR A 43 -3.94 8.11 25.33
C THR A 43 -2.64 8.15 24.53
N GLN A 44 -1.74 9.10 24.82
CA GLN A 44 -0.44 9.21 24.16
C GLN A 44 0.43 7.96 24.35
N MET A 45 0.43 7.37 25.55
CA MET A 45 1.16 6.11 25.80
C MET A 45 0.57 4.93 25.02
N ARG A 46 -0.77 4.82 24.93
CA ARG A 46 -1.42 3.76 24.14
C ARG A 46 -1.10 3.91 22.66
N GLU A 47 -1.17 5.13 22.13
CA GLU A 47 -0.83 5.41 20.74
C GLU A 47 0.65 5.15 20.45
N GLY A 48 1.55 5.64 21.31
CA GLY A 48 2.99 5.39 21.17
C GLY A 48 3.34 3.91 21.14
N ARG A 49 2.68 3.07 21.96
CA ARG A 49 2.88 1.61 21.91
C ARG A 49 2.48 1.00 20.57
N ARG A 50 1.34 1.42 19.99
CA ARG A 50 0.92 0.96 18.65
C ARG A 50 1.86 1.46 17.55
N ASN A 51 2.36 2.69 17.68
CA ASN A 51 3.34 3.24 16.74
C ASN A 51 4.64 2.44 16.77
N ILE A 52 5.16 2.14 17.96
CA ILE A 52 6.36 1.30 18.12
C ILE A 52 6.14 -0.06 17.46
N GLN A 53 5.02 -0.73 17.76
CA GLN A 53 4.73 -2.04 17.17
C GLN A 53 4.75 -1.99 15.63
N TYR A 54 4.08 -1.00 15.04
CA TYR A 54 4.09 -0.81 13.59
C TYR A 54 5.49 -0.57 13.02
N LEU A 55 6.29 0.29 13.67
CA LEU A 55 7.64 0.59 13.22
C LEU A 55 8.57 -0.64 13.37
N GLU A 56 8.39 -1.45 14.41
CA GLU A 56 9.11 -2.70 14.64
C GLU A 56 8.76 -3.74 13.57
N GLU A 57 7.47 -3.93 13.27
CA GLU A 57 7.02 -4.79 12.18
C GLU A 57 7.64 -4.36 10.84
N ARG A 58 7.66 -3.06 10.54
CA ARG A 58 8.30 -2.55 9.32
C ARG A 58 9.83 -2.65 9.31
N MET A 59 10.47 -2.53 10.46
CA MET A 59 11.90 -2.80 10.56
C MET A 59 12.22 -4.26 10.23
N GLN A 60 11.43 -5.21 10.75
CA GLN A 60 11.61 -6.63 10.47
C GLN A 60 11.40 -6.94 8.99
N GLU A 61 10.36 -6.38 8.36
CA GLU A 61 10.13 -6.49 6.92
C GLU A 61 11.32 -5.99 6.09
N LEU A 62 11.87 -4.81 6.44
CA LEU A 62 13.03 -4.23 5.76
C LEU A 62 14.30 -5.09 5.96
N GLN A 63 14.51 -5.66 7.16
CA GLN A 63 15.62 -6.55 7.43
C GLN A 63 15.51 -7.87 6.63
N MET A 64 14.31 -8.45 6.54
CA MET A 64 14.07 -9.64 5.73
C MET A 64 14.29 -9.36 4.23
N ARG A 65 13.85 -8.21 3.73
CA ARG A 65 14.11 -7.79 2.34
C ARG A 65 15.61 -7.67 2.06
N ARG A 66 16.36 -7.03 2.95
CA ARG A 66 17.82 -6.91 2.86
C ARG A 66 18.52 -8.27 2.84
N MET A 67 18.09 -9.21 3.68
CA MET A 67 18.63 -10.58 3.70
C MET A 67 18.29 -11.37 2.44
N GLY A 68 17.06 -11.23 1.92
CA GLY A 68 16.65 -11.86 0.66
C GLY A 68 17.47 -11.38 -0.54
N GLN A 69 17.67 -10.07 -0.67
CA GLN A 69 18.45 -9.46 -1.76
C GLN A 69 19.95 -9.83 -1.71
N GLY A 70 20.48 -10.03 -0.49
CA GLY A 70 21.84 -10.55 -0.29
C GLY A 70 22.00 -12.01 -0.75
N MET A 71 20.96 -12.83 -0.65
CA MET A 71 20.96 -14.22 -1.12
C MET A 71 20.87 -14.32 -2.65
N ASP A 72 20.06 -13.46 -3.28
CA ASP A 72 19.95 -13.37 -4.75
C ASP A 72 21.29 -12.94 -5.39
N THR A 73 22.02 -12.02 -4.74
CA THR A 73 23.33 -11.55 -5.20
C THR A 73 24.41 -12.64 -5.10
N MET A 74 24.30 -13.58 -4.16
CA MET A 74 25.25 -14.70 -4.00
C MET A 74 24.94 -15.88 -4.94
N ASN A 75 23.73 -15.95 -5.53
CA ASN A 75 23.34 -16.98 -6.50
C ASN A 75 23.63 -16.59 -7.97
N LEU A 76 23.99 -15.33 -8.24
CA LEU A 76 24.54 -14.88 -9.53
C LEU A 76 26.08 -14.75 -9.44
N GLY A 77 26.76 -15.85 -9.11
CA GLY A 77 28.19 -15.96 -9.38
C GLY A 77 28.45 -16.01 -10.90
N PRO A 78 29.47 -15.33 -11.43
CA PRO A 78 29.76 -15.33 -12.86
C PRO A 78 30.36 -16.68 -13.25
N SER A 79 29.54 -17.58 -13.78
CA SER A 79 30.01 -18.78 -14.49
C SER A 79 30.57 -18.36 -15.86
N SER A 80 31.71 -17.65 -15.85
CA SER A 80 32.47 -17.34 -17.05
C SER A 80 33.27 -18.57 -17.49
N ALA A 81 32.85 -19.14 -18.62
CA ALA A 81 33.67 -19.66 -19.73
C ALA A 81 34.89 -20.56 -19.41
N GLY A 82 34.82 -21.83 -19.82
CA GLY A 82 36.01 -22.60 -20.21
C GLY A 82 35.78 -24.11 -20.40
N PRO A 83 36.53 -24.82 -21.30
CA PRO A 83 35.96 -25.84 -22.19
C PRO A 83 36.48 -27.29 -21.98
N GLY A 84 35.71 -28.30 -22.45
CA GLY A 84 36.26 -29.60 -22.86
C GLY A 84 35.49 -30.88 -22.48
N ARG A 85 34.76 -31.46 -23.46
CA ARG A 85 34.75 -32.86 -24.01
C ARG A 85 34.95 -34.11 -23.08
N PRO A 86 34.61 -35.37 -23.50
CA PRO A 86 33.98 -35.83 -24.75
C PRO A 86 32.82 -36.87 -24.58
N GLN A 87 32.21 -37.20 -25.71
CA GLN A 87 31.32 -38.34 -25.94
C GLN A 87 32.04 -39.68 -25.75
N SER A 88 31.33 -40.70 -25.23
CA SER A 88 31.61 -42.10 -25.59
C SER A 88 30.32 -42.85 -25.90
N SER A 89 30.26 -43.30 -27.14
CA SER A 89 29.37 -44.27 -27.74
C SER A 89 29.39 -45.63 -27.02
N GLY A 90 28.20 -46.16 -26.71
CA GLY A 90 28.01 -47.53 -26.21
C GLY A 90 26.64 -48.07 -26.65
N PHE A 91 26.62 -48.67 -27.84
CA PHE A 91 25.58 -49.46 -28.50
C PHE A 91 24.51 -50.13 -27.61
N ARG A 92 23.22 -50.07 -28.02
CA ARG A 92 22.36 -51.25 -28.31
C ARG A 92 20.92 -50.87 -28.72
N ASN A 93 20.63 -51.21 -29.99
CA ASN A 93 19.38 -51.68 -30.59
C ASN A 93 18.08 -50.86 -30.56
N ASP A 94 17.62 -50.57 -31.78
CA ASP A 94 16.23 -50.41 -32.20
C ASP A 94 15.29 -51.46 -31.57
N ARG A 95 14.34 -50.99 -30.74
CA ARG A 95 12.91 -51.35 -30.76
C ARG A 95 12.19 -50.83 -29.52
N ASP A 96 11.01 -50.24 -29.77
CA ASP A 96 9.87 -50.13 -28.87
C ASP A 96 10.00 -49.18 -27.67
N GLY A 97 9.65 -47.90 -27.93
CA GLY A 97 9.36 -46.91 -26.89
C GLY A 97 8.07 -47.26 -26.10
N PRO A 98 7.90 -46.70 -24.89
CA PRO A 98 6.74 -46.96 -24.04
C PRO A 98 5.43 -46.46 -24.69
N PRO A 99 4.30 -47.16 -24.48
CA PRO A 99 3.09 -46.97 -25.27
C PRO A 99 2.35 -45.67 -24.93
N THR A 100 1.72 -45.10 -25.96
CA THR A 100 0.75 -44.00 -25.89
C THR A 100 -0.49 -44.40 -25.07
N PRO A 101 -1.09 -43.48 -24.28
CA PRO A 101 -2.34 -43.76 -23.57
C PRO A 101 -3.54 -43.91 -24.55
N PRO A 102 -4.55 -44.73 -24.20
CA PRO A 102 -5.66 -45.07 -25.09
C PRO A 102 -6.72 -43.94 -25.22
N PRO A 103 -7.51 -43.91 -26.32
CA PRO A 103 -8.60 -42.95 -26.51
C PRO A 103 -9.83 -43.26 -25.65
N LYS A 104 -10.58 -42.20 -25.33
CA LYS A 104 -11.82 -42.13 -24.55
C LYS A 104 -12.96 -42.99 -25.10
N ASP A 105 -13.70 -43.65 -24.21
CA ASP A 105 -15.07 -44.11 -24.47
C ASP A 105 -16.07 -43.62 -23.42
N SER A 106 -17.22 -43.21 -23.95
CA SER A 106 -18.42 -42.72 -23.28
C SER A 106 -19.21 -43.87 -22.63
N ARG A 107 -19.51 -43.79 -21.31
CA ARG A 107 -20.72 -44.44 -20.75
C ARG A 107 -21.03 -44.04 -19.30
N GLY A 108 -22.29 -43.59 -19.08
CA GLY A 108 -22.98 -43.51 -17.79
C GLY A 108 -22.68 -42.22 -17.02
N GLY A 109 -23.62 -41.33 -16.69
CA GLY A 109 -25.04 -41.53 -16.42
C GLY A 109 -25.27 -41.17 -14.96
N TYR A 110 -25.43 -39.88 -14.65
CA TYR A 110 -26.08 -39.45 -13.41
C TYR A 110 -26.88 -38.17 -13.67
N THR A 111 -28.11 -38.24 -13.19
CA THR A 111 -29.27 -37.36 -13.28
C THR A 111 -29.01 -35.92 -12.84
N ASP A 112 -29.40 -34.95 -13.66
CA ASP A 112 -29.99 -33.68 -13.19
C ASP A 112 -30.84 -33.10 -14.33
N VAL A 113 -32.17 -33.06 -14.13
CA VAL A 113 -33.09 -32.37 -15.04
C VAL A 113 -34.07 -31.58 -14.19
N GLY A 114 -33.75 -30.31 -14.00
CA GLY A 114 -34.66 -29.27 -13.54
C GLY A 114 -34.90 -28.25 -14.66
N SER A 115 -36.15 -28.19 -15.11
CA SER A 115 -36.86 -27.03 -15.67
C SER A 115 -36.40 -26.43 -17.01
N GLU A 116 -37.24 -26.69 -18.02
CA GLU A 116 -37.90 -25.74 -18.93
C GLU A 116 -37.16 -24.44 -19.29
N ARG A 117 -36.91 -24.24 -20.60
CA ARG A 117 -37.57 -23.19 -21.44
C ARG A 117 -36.73 -22.84 -22.68
N GLY A 118 -37.35 -22.92 -23.87
CA GLY A 118 -37.05 -22.02 -24.99
C GLY A 118 -36.31 -22.60 -26.19
N ASP A 119 -37.05 -23.32 -27.03
CA ASP A 119 -36.79 -23.52 -28.46
C ASP A 119 -37.03 -22.21 -29.25
N TYR A 120 -36.21 -21.91 -30.26
CA TYR A 120 -36.57 -21.26 -31.53
C TYR A 120 -35.33 -21.28 -32.46
N GLY A 121 -35.46 -21.95 -33.61
CA GLY A 121 -34.38 -22.18 -34.58
C GLY A 121 -34.05 -21.01 -35.51
N THR A 122 -33.12 -21.25 -36.43
CA THR A 122 -33.14 -20.92 -37.88
C THR A 122 -31.82 -21.38 -38.53
N GLN A 123 -31.93 -22.08 -39.66
CA GLN A 123 -30.84 -22.44 -40.58
C GLN A 123 -30.55 -21.26 -41.53
N ASP A 124 -29.28 -20.94 -41.81
CA ASP A 124 -28.83 -20.64 -43.18
C ASP A 124 -27.29 -20.65 -43.30
N TYR A 125 -26.82 -21.03 -44.48
CA TYR A 125 -25.45 -21.26 -44.91
C TYR A 125 -24.91 -19.99 -45.58
N SER A 126 -23.77 -19.42 -45.13
CA SER A 126 -22.91 -18.67 -46.06
C SER A 126 -21.47 -18.52 -45.57
N GLN A 127 -20.63 -18.98 -46.47
CA GLN A 127 -19.19 -18.86 -46.61
C GLN A 127 -18.71 -17.41 -46.52
N THR A 128 -17.50 -17.24 -45.95
CA THR A 128 -16.63 -16.04 -45.92
C THR A 128 -16.72 -15.19 -44.65
N GLY A 129 -15.81 -15.42 -43.69
CA GLY A 129 -15.66 -14.60 -42.49
C GLY A 129 -14.22 -14.59 -41.98
N MET A 130 -13.52 -13.51 -42.27
CA MET A 130 -12.21 -13.14 -41.71
C MET A 130 -12.25 -13.24 -40.18
N MET A 131 -11.31 -13.98 -39.57
CA MET A 131 -11.19 -14.01 -38.11
C MET A 131 -10.64 -12.68 -37.60
N PRO A 132 -11.31 -12.02 -36.63
CA PRO A 132 -10.75 -10.83 -35.99
C PRO A 132 -9.58 -11.19 -35.06
N PRO A 133 -8.63 -10.27 -34.84
CA PRO A 133 -7.47 -10.50 -33.98
C PRO A 133 -7.85 -10.98 -32.56
N ARG A 134 -7.23 -12.08 -32.14
CA ARG A 134 -7.35 -12.66 -30.80
C ARG A 134 -7.03 -11.60 -29.73
N HIS A 135 -7.96 -11.38 -28.81
CA HIS A 135 -7.75 -10.68 -27.54
C HIS A 135 -6.63 -11.37 -26.72
N PRO A 136 -5.91 -10.65 -25.83
CA PRO A 136 -4.67 -11.12 -25.18
C PRO A 136 -4.88 -12.19 -24.09
N TYR A 137 -6.10 -12.68 -23.88
CA TYR A 137 -6.38 -13.74 -22.91
C TYR A 137 -6.22 -15.10 -23.58
N ALA A 138 -4.97 -15.52 -23.76
CA ALA A 138 -4.67 -16.95 -23.85
C ALA A 138 -4.94 -17.58 -22.46
N PRO A 139 -5.55 -18.78 -22.38
CA PRO A 139 -5.65 -19.50 -21.11
C PRO A 139 -4.25 -19.81 -20.58
N LEU A 140 -3.99 -19.39 -19.33
CA LEU A 140 -2.70 -19.54 -18.66
C LEU A 140 -2.24 -20.99 -18.63
N ALA A 141 -0.97 -21.22 -18.93
CA ALA A 141 -0.31 -22.51 -18.74
C ALA A 141 -0.34 -22.90 -17.23
N PRO A 142 -0.61 -24.18 -16.90
CA PRO A 142 -0.65 -24.63 -15.51
C PRO A 142 0.76 -24.55 -14.90
N GLY A 143 0.98 -23.60 -13.99
CA GLY A 143 2.26 -23.43 -13.30
C GLY A 143 2.67 -21.99 -12.96
N GLN A 144 1.97 -20.97 -13.48
CA GLN A 144 2.19 -19.59 -13.02
C GLN A 144 1.43 -19.36 -11.71
N GLY A 145 2.17 -19.24 -10.61
CA GLY A 145 1.62 -18.87 -9.31
C GLY A 145 0.81 -17.58 -9.43
N MET A 146 -0.43 -17.62 -8.95
CA MET A 146 -1.30 -16.44 -8.86
C MET A 146 -0.50 -15.28 -8.24
N PRO A 147 -0.46 -14.08 -8.84
CA PRO A 147 0.13 -12.94 -8.17
C PRO A 147 -0.59 -12.76 -6.84
N LYS A 148 0.17 -12.72 -5.74
CA LYS A 148 -0.38 -12.58 -4.38
C LYS A 148 -1.42 -11.45 -4.41
N SER A 149 -2.69 -11.76 -4.15
CA SER A 149 -3.75 -10.75 -4.13
C SER A 149 -3.31 -9.61 -3.22
N ARG A 150 -3.12 -8.41 -3.80
CA ARG A 150 -2.81 -7.20 -3.03
C ARG A 150 -3.91 -7.08 -1.96
N PRO A 151 -3.58 -6.79 -0.68
CA PRO A 151 -4.57 -6.66 0.37
C PRO A 151 -5.63 -5.62 -0.01
N ASN A 152 -6.88 -6.05 -0.23
CA ASN A 152 -7.98 -5.15 -0.59
C ASN A 152 -8.56 -4.54 0.69
N PHE A 153 -8.11 -3.35 1.07
CA PHE A 153 -8.71 -2.56 2.16
C PHE A 153 -9.66 -1.50 1.60
N THR A 154 -10.78 -1.24 2.27
CA THR A 154 -11.69 -0.16 1.88
C THR A 154 -11.30 1.17 2.51
N LYS A 155 -11.74 2.30 1.93
CA LYS A 155 -11.52 3.64 2.52
C LYS A 155 -12.12 3.73 3.94
N LEU A 156 -13.24 3.06 4.19
CA LEU A 156 -13.86 3.01 5.52
C LEU A 156 -12.98 2.27 6.53
N ASP A 157 -12.32 1.18 6.12
CA ASP A 157 -11.41 0.42 6.99
C ASP A 157 -10.17 1.21 7.37
N LEU A 158 -9.69 2.09 6.49
CA LEU A 158 -8.55 2.96 6.79
C LEU A 158 -8.91 4.16 7.67
N ILE A 159 -10.18 4.57 7.73
CA ILE A 159 -10.62 5.69 8.56
C ILE A 159 -10.90 5.25 10.01
N LYS A 160 -11.20 3.96 10.23
CA LYS A 160 -11.44 3.40 11.57
C LYS A 160 -10.25 3.61 12.49
N TYR A 161 -10.52 3.96 13.75
CA TYR A 161 -9.47 4.21 14.76
C TYR A 161 -8.57 2.98 14.98
N ASP A 162 -9.13 1.77 15.00
CA ASP A 162 -8.42 0.53 15.30
C ASP A 162 -8.08 -0.32 14.07
N THR A 163 -7.79 0.32 12.94
CA THR A 163 -7.39 -0.43 11.74
C THR A 163 -6.05 -1.15 11.95
N PRO A 164 -5.93 -2.45 11.58
CA PRO A 164 -4.65 -3.15 11.61
C PRO A 164 -3.73 -2.69 10.46
N TYR A 165 -4.28 -2.02 9.44
CA TYR A 165 -3.53 -1.58 8.26
C TYR A 165 -2.95 -0.17 8.43
N LEU A 166 -2.04 0.00 9.40
CA LEU A 166 -1.52 1.32 9.76
C LEU A 166 -0.73 1.98 8.60
N GLY A 167 0.04 1.20 7.83
CA GLY A 167 0.79 1.71 6.66
C GLY A 167 -0.10 2.39 5.62
N PRO A 168 -1.06 1.67 5.00
CA PRO A 168 -2.00 2.28 4.05
C PRO A 168 -2.83 3.43 4.65
N ARG A 169 -3.16 3.34 5.94
CA ARG A 169 -3.83 4.44 6.64
C ARG A 169 -2.96 5.68 6.72
N ILE A 170 -1.67 5.55 7.08
CA ILE A 170 -0.75 6.69 7.18
C ILE A 170 -0.70 7.42 5.84
N GLN A 171 -0.54 6.70 4.73
CA GLN A 171 -0.52 7.28 3.38
C GLN A 171 -1.84 7.96 3.00
N LEU A 172 -2.97 7.33 3.31
CA LEU A 172 -4.29 7.94 3.11
C LEU A 172 -4.44 9.23 3.95
N MET A 173 -3.98 9.22 5.20
CA MET A 173 -4.08 10.37 6.09
C MET A 173 -3.16 11.51 5.65
N LEU A 174 -1.95 11.22 5.20
CA LEU A 174 -1.03 12.20 4.63
C LEU A 174 -1.67 12.95 3.46
N SER A 175 -2.13 12.22 2.44
CA SER A 175 -2.78 12.82 1.26
C SER A 175 -4.02 13.64 1.63
N GLN A 176 -4.86 13.16 2.56
CA GLN A 176 -6.03 13.91 3.03
C GLN A 176 -5.66 15.18 3.79
N LEU A 177 -4.64 15.13 4.66
CA LEU A 177 -4.22 16.27 5.45
C LEU A 177 -3.52 17.32 4.59
N GLU A 178 -2.70 16.91 3.61
CA GLU A 178 -2.09 17.79 2.62
C GLU A 178 -3.15 18.51 1.78
N PHE A 179 -4.14 17.78 1.27
CA PHE A 179 -5.23 18.35 0.51
C PHE A 179 -6.00 19.39 1.35
N LYS A 180 -6.40 19.02 2.57
CA LYS A 180 -7.09 19.94 3.50
C LYS A 180 -6.24 21.16 3.83
N LEU A 181 -4.94 20.98 4.07
CA LEU A 181 -4.02 22.08 4.36
C LEU A 181 -3.88 23.03 3.18
N ASN A 182 -3.84 22.52 1.94
CA ASN A 182 -3.78 23.36 0.76
C ASN A 182 -5.07 24.16 0.56
N VAL A 183 -6.24 23.50 0.68
CA VAL A 183 -7.55 24.17 0.61
C VAL A 183 -7.66 25.25 1.68
N GLU A 184 -7.28 24.96 2.93
CA GLU A 184 -7.35 25.93 4.02
C GLU A 184 -6.37 27.11 3.80
N LYS A 185 -5.18 26.89 3.26
CA LYS A 185 -4.26 27.97 2.86
C LYS A 185 -4.86 28.86 1.78
N GLN A 186 -5.55 28.29 0.79
CA GLN A 186 -6.25 29.07 -0.24
C GLN A 186 -7.41 29.86 0.37
N TYR A 187 -8.16 29.25 1.29
CA TYR A 187 -9.23 29.90 2.01
C TYR A 187 -8.74 31.10 2.84
N LEU A 188 -7.63 30.95 3.57
CA LEU A 188 -6.98 32.04 4.31
C LEU A 188 -6.60 33.19 3.38
N LYS A 189 -5.97 32.92 2.23
CA LYS A 189 -5.63 33.94 1.23
C LYS A 189 -6.87 34.70 0.72
N GLY A 190 -7.99 34.00 0.57
CA GLY A 190 -9.27 34.62 0.23
C GLY A 190 -9.76 35.58 1.32
N ILE A 191 -9.73 35.14 2.59
CA ILE A 191 -10.11 35.98 3.74
C ILE A 191 -9.20 37.21 3.85
N GLU A 192 -7.90 37.07 3.65
CA GLU A 192 -6.95 38.19 3.69
C GLU A 192 -7.30 39.28 2.68
N LYS A 193 -7.69 38.89 1.45
CA LYS A 193 -8.19 39.83 0.44
C LYS A 193 -9.50 40.49 0.87
N MET A 194 -10.44 39.74 1.47
CA MET A 194 -11.70 40.30 1.98
C MET A 194 -11.45 41.34 3.09
N VAL A 195 -10.53 41.05 4.02
CA VAL A 195 -10.14 42.01 5.07
C VAL A 195 -9.59 43.31 4.46
N GLN A 196 -8.78 43.21 3.39
CA GLN A 196 -8.24 44.38 2.69
C GLN A 196 -9.33 45.17 1.97
N LEU A 197 -10.27 44.51 1.31
CA LEU A 197 -11.41 45.16 0.63
C LEU A 197 -12.27 45.94 1.64
N TYR A 198 -12.67 45.31 2.75
CA TYR A 198 -13.44 46.00 3.79
C TYR A 198 -12.66 47.13 4.48
N GLN A 199 -11.32 47.04 4.51
CA GLN A 199 -10.48 48.13 4.97
C GLN A 199 -10.49 49.33 4.01
N MET A 200 -10.52 49.10 2.69
CA MET A 200 -10.63 50.15 1.68
C MET A 200 -12.02 50.79 1.66
N GLU A 201 -13.07 49.99 1.87
CA GLU A 201 -14.47 50.47 1.92
C GLU A 201 -14.82 51.18 3.24
N GLY A 202 -14.03 50.98 4.29
CA GLY A 202 -14.26 51.59 5.61
C GLY A 202 -15.32 50.88 6.47
N ASP A 203 -15.83 49.72 6.04
CA ASP A 203 -16.77 48.91 6.81
C ASP A 203 -16.06 48.21 7.98
N ARG A 204 -16.18 48.81 9.17
CA ARG A 204 -15.56 48.30 10.40
C ARG A 204 -16.14 46.96 10.84
N LYS A 205 -17.43 46.69 10.60
CA LYS A 205 -18.09 45.47 11.06
C LYS A 205 -17.64 44.28 10.21
N SER A 206 -17.76 44.40 8.90
CA SER A 206 -17.34 43.35 7.96
C SER A 206 -15.85 43.06 8.06
N ARG A 207 -15.02 44.09 8.30
CA ARG A 207 -13.58 43.92 8.58
C ARG A 207 -13.33 43.10 9.84
N ALA A 208 -14.05 43.37 10.93
CA ALA A 208 -13.90 42.63 12.18
C ALA A 208 -14.30 41.16 12.01
N ASP A 209 -15.43 40.90 11.34
CA ASP A 209 -15.91 39.53 11.07
C ASP A 209 -14.91 38.74 10.20
N ALA A 210 -14.39 39.36 9.14
CA ALA A 210 -13.37 38.74 8.30
C ALA A 210 -12.04 38.52 9.06
N ALA A 211 -11.66 39.44 9.95
CA ALA A 211 -10.49 39.25 10.81
C ALA A 211 -10.67 38.08 11.80
N GLY A 212 -11.88 37.87 12.34
CA GLY A 212 -12.21 36.69 13.15
C GLY A 212 -12.00 35.39 12.39
N ARG A 213 -12.54 35.31 11.16
CA ARG A 213 -12.34 34.14 10.27
C ARG A 213 -10.87 33.90 9.93
N ARG A 214 -10.07 34.97 9.80
CA ARG A 214 -8.62 34.87 9.58
C ARG A 214 -7.93 34.16 10.74
N VAL A 215 -8.28 34.49 11.98
CA VAL A 215 -7.70 33.85 13.18
C VAL A 215 -8.10 32.38 13.25
N GLU A 216 -9.37 32.05 13.04
CA GLU A 216 -9.85 30.67 13.03
C GLU A 216 -9.17 29.83 11.94
N SER A 217 -9.05 30.35 10.72
CA SER A 217 -8.37 29.66 9.61
C SER A 217 -6.88 29.45 9.91
N THR A 218 -6.23 30.43 10.54
CA THR A 218 -4.83 30.30 10.98
C THR A 218 -4.67 29.17 12.00
N GLN A 219 -5.58 29.05 12.97
CA GLN A 219 -5.57 27.97 13.95
C GLN A 219 -5.80 26.60 13.28
N LYS A 220 -6.75 26.50 12.33
CA LYS A 220 -6.96 25.27 11.54
C LYS A 220 -5.71 24.85 10.79
N ILE A 221 -5.01 25.80 10.15
CA ILE A 221 -3.74 25.54 9.45
C ILE A 221 -2.69 24.98 10.42
N GLN A 222 -2.59 25.51 11.64
CA GLN A 222 -1.65 25.01 12.64
C GLN A 222 -1.96 23.56 13.06
N LEU A 223 -3.23 23.25 13.33
CA LEU A 223 -3.66 21.89 13.67
C LEU A 223 -3.43 20.91 12.53
N LEU A 224 -3.73 21.31 11.28
CA LEU A 224 -3.48 20.50 10.09
C LEU A 224 -1.98 20.23 9.90
N LYS A 225 -1.12 21.24 10.06
CA LYS A 225 0.34 21.07 10.02
C LYS A 225 0.84 20.13 11.11
N GLN A 226 0.32 20.26 12.32
CA GLN A 226 0.72 19.39 13.43
C GLN A 226 0.30 17.94 13.17
N ALA A 227 -0.92 17.71 12.69
CA ALA A 227 -1.40 16.38 12.35
C ALA A 227 -0.59 15.77 11.20
N LEU A 228 -0.34 16.55 10.15
CA LEU A 228 0.46 16.13 8.99
C LEU A 228 1.85 15.67 9.43
N LYS A 229 2.53 16.48 10.24
CA LYS A 229 3.84 16.13 10.79
C LYS A 229 3.83 14.83 11.58
N ARG A 230 2.79 14.57 12.39
CA ARG A 230 2.66 13.31 13.13
C ARG A 230 2.60 12.09 12.22
N TYR A 231 1.87 12.18 11.10
CA TYR A 231 1.80 11.09 10.13
C TYR A 231 3.08 10.97 9.29
N GLU A 232 3.75 12.07 8.97
CA GLU A 232 5.08 12.05 8.30
C GLU A 232 6.14 11.37 9.18
N ASP A 233 6.12 11.66 10.49
CA ASP A 233 7.02 11.06 11.46
C ASP A 233 6.84 9.54 11.56
N LEU A 234 5.64 9.01 11.24
CA LEU A 234 5.36 7.57 11.17
C LEU A 234 5.55 6.95 9.78
N HIS A 235 5.60 7.76 8.72
CA HIS A 235 5.70 7.27 7.36
C HIS A 235 7.08 6.66 7.07
N ILE A 236 7.08 5.58 6.28
CA ILE A 236 8.28 4.89 5.80
C ILE A 236 8.08 4.67 4.30
N ASP A 237 8.95 5.28 3.49
CA ASP A 237 8.91 5.19 2.03
C ASP A 237 9.38 3.80 1.56
N MET A 238 8.50 2.80 1.63
CA MET A 238 8.79 1.43 1.20
C MET A 238 8.35 1.15 -0.24
N GLU A 239 7.56 2.05 -0.84
CA GLU A 239 6.83 1.80 -2.08
C GLU A 239 7.66 2.09 -3.36
N SER A 240 8.80 2.78 -3.24
CA SER A 240 9.68 3.08 -4.39
C SER A 240 10.45 1.89 -4.96
N THR A 241 10.33 0.68 -4.40
CA THR A 241 11.11 -0.50 -4.84
C THR A 241 10.28 -1.68 -5.31
N ALA A 242 8.95 -1.67 -5.14
CA ALA A 242 8.09 -2.79 -5.53
C ALA A 242 7.48 -2.65 -6.95
N ASP A 243 7.52 -1.45 -7.53
CA ASP A 243 6.94 -1.10 -8.84
C ASP A 243 7.99 -0.52 -9.81
N ALA A 244 9.27 -0.87 -9.66
CA ALA A 244 10.26 -0.66 -10.73
C ALA A 244 10.20 -1.86 -11.69
N PRO A 245 9.52 -1.78 -12.85
CA PRO A 245 9.84 -2.66 -13.95
C PRO A 245 11.27 -2.34 -14.40
N ASP A 246 12.12 -3.35 -14.43
CA ASP A 246 13.40 -3.34 -15.15
C ASP A 246 13.16 -3.15 -16.66
#